data_AF-A0A5N1JVA0-F1
#
_entry.id   AF-A0A5N1JVA0-F1
#
_cell.length_a   1.000
_cell.length_b   1.000
_cell.length_c   1.000
_cell.angle_alpha   90.00
_cell.angle_beta   90.00
_cell.angle_gamma   90.00
#
_symmetry.space_group_name_H-M   'P 1'
#
loop_
_entity.id
_entity.type
_entity.pdbx_description
1 polymer ?
#
loop_
_entity_poly.entity_id
_entity_poly.type
_entity_poly.pdbx_seq_one_letter_code
_entity_poly.pdbx_strand_id
1 'polypeptide(L)'
;MAKLSNAALNLIAASMLIALLYYGRAVFAPVAFALFIIMLVWPVQRALASALNPALTLLISFVLVLGVLLGFGWLMAWTVGQVGRRIASDATTYQFLYQQLRDWLDAHGIAASLLWSDNFNITTTLRMLQTVSLQLRNIFSFWLIALVYVLVGLAEIDEFRARINMLNNQQAVASFLRASKAAATKIRFYMLLRTAMSLATGVFVWLLTRLLGLPFAETWGFVAFILNFIPFLGPLIATLLITAFAFTQWGDWRWGLFLFVGLNAIQSIIGSVIEPRLTGRTLALSPLATLFSVFAWAAIWGVFGAFIGVPVTIVILTFCAHHAKTSPIAELFGFPRATGDEEKRN
;
A
#
# COMPACT_ATOMS: atom_id res chain seq x y z
N MET A 1 12.29 40.31 10.35
CA MET A 1 12.55 39.97 8.94
C MET A 1 13.26 38.63 8.73
N ALA A 2 14.39 38.32 9.38
CA ALA A 2 15.14 37.07 9.15
C ALA A 2 14.32 35.76 9.36
N LYS A 3 13.44 35.70 10.37
CA LYS A 3 12.57 34.52 10.61
C LYS A 3 11.52 34.31 9.50
N LEU A 4 10.98 35.39 8.93
CA LEU A 4 10.04 35.33 7.80
C LEU A 4 10.75 34.87 6.50
N SER A 5 11.99 35.34 6.29
CA SER A 5 12.82 34.89 5.16
C SER A 5 13.16 33.40 5.26
N ASN A 6 13.51 32.91 6.45
CA ASN A 6 13.79 31.48 6.65
C ASN A 6 12.54 30.60 6.50
N ALA A 7 11.36 31.07 6.93
CA ALA A 7 10.10 30.35 6.74
C ALA A 7 9.73 30.23 5.25
N ALA A 8 9.87 31.33 4.49
CA ALA A 8 9.64 31.32 3.05
C ALA A 8 10.63 30.41 2.31
N LEU A 9 11.91 30.44 2.69
CA LEU A 9 12.94 29.57 2.12
C LEU A 9 12.64 28.09 2.35
N ASN A 10 12.23 27.72 3.57
CA ASN A 10 11.85 26.35 3.90
C ASN A 10 10.61 25.88 3.11
N LEU A 11 9.63 26.77 2.90
CA LEU A 11 8.43 26.46 2.15
C LEU A 11 8.74 26.26 0.66
N ILE A 12 9.62 27.09 0.09
CA ILE A 12 10.13 26.93 -1.28
C ILE A 12 10.93 25.64 -1.42
N ALA A 13 11.83 25.35 -0.48
CA ALA A 13 12.61 24.11 -0.50
C ALA A 13 11.70 22.87 -0.41
N ALA A 14 10.67 22.91 0.42
CA ALA A 14 9.68 21.84 0.54
C ALA A 14 8.86 21.65 -0.75
N SER A 15 8.40 22.74 -1.37
CA SER A 15 7.64 22.66 -2.62
C SER A 15 8.51 22.16 -3.78
N MET A 16 9.76 22.62 -3.88
CA MET A 16 10.73 22.13 -4.86
C MET A 16 11.04 20.65 -4.65
N LEU A 17 11.18 20.18 -3.41
CA LEU A 17 11.38 18.77 -3.11
C LEU A 17 10.16 17.92 -3.55
N ILE A 18 8.94 18.37 -3.24
CA ILE A 18 7.71 17.68 -3.68
C ILE A 18 7.64 17.63 -5.21
N ALA A 19 7.95 18.74 -5.89
CA ALA A 19 8.00 18.79 -7.36
C ALA A 19 9.03 17.81 -7.91
N LEU A 20 10.24 17.76 -7.33
CA LEU A 20 11.29 16.81 -7.71
C LEU A 20 10.81 15.35 -7.55
N LEU A 21 10.14 15.02 -6.45
CA LEU A 21 9.62 13.67 -6.20
C LEU A 21 8.47 13.30 -7.16
N TYR A 22 7.64 14.27 -7.54
CA TYR A 22 6.53 14.09 -8.48
C TYR A 22 7.04 13.88 -9.92
N TYR A 23 7.87 14.80 -10.42
CA TYR A 23 8.41 14.71 -11.78
C TYR A 23 9.43 13.58 -11.92
N GLY A 24 10.21 13.30 -10.87
CA GLY A 24 11.18 12.20 -10.82
C GLY A 24 10.59 10.85 -10.40
N ARG A 25 9.25 10.69 -10.37
CA ARG A 25 8.57 9.47 -9.89
C ARG A 25 9.06 8.17 -10.55
N ALA A 26 9.46 8.24 -11.82
CA ALA A 26 9.98 7.07 -12.56
C ALA A 26 11.29 6.52 -11.97
N VAL A 27 12.03 7.33 -11.22
CA VAL A 27 13.30 6.96 -10.58
C VAL A 27 13.11 6.82 -9.07
N PHE A 28 12.53 7.83 -8.42
CA PHE A 28 12.43 7.86 -6.97
C PHE A 28 11.47 6.81 -6.41
N ALA A 29 10.36 6.51 -7.09
CA ALA A 29 9.39 5.54 -6.59
C ALA A 29 9.95 4.11 -6.60
N PRO A 30 10.58 3.60 -7.69
CA PRO A 30 11.24 2.30 -7.66
C PRO A 30 12.37 2.21 -6.63
N VAL A 31 13.17 3.28 -6.45
CA VAL A 31 14.25 3.32 -5.44
C VAL A 31 13.68 3.24 -4.03
N ALA A 32 12.64 4.02 -3.71
CA ALA A 32 11.98 3.97 -2.41
C ALA A 32 11.36 2.59 -2.13
N PHE A 33 10.74 1.98 -3.15
CA PHE A 33 10.20 0.62 -3.07
C PHE A 33 11.29 -0.43 -2.87
N ALA A 34 12.43 -0.28 -3.56
CA ALA A 34 13.57 -1.18 -3.40
C ALA A 34 14.18 -1.09 -2.00
N LEU A 35 14.39 0.11 -1.47
CA LEU A 35 14.84 0.31 -0.08
C LEU A 35 13.88 -0.32 0.92
N PHE A 36 12.58 -0.16 0.69
CA PHE A 36 11.54 -0.81 1.49
C PHE A 36 11.65 -2.34 1.45
N ILE A 37 11.80 -2.96 0.27
CA ILE A 37 12.03 -4.41 0.15
C ILE A 37 13.33 -4.84 0.85
N ILE A 38 14.43 -4.11 0.64
CA ILE A 38 15.72 -4.39 1.27
C ILE A 38 15.58 -4.39 2.80
N MET A 39 14.86 -3.42 3.36
CA MET A 39 14.59 -3.37 4.81
C MET A 39 13.83 -4.60 5.31
N LEU A 40 12.89 -5.13 4.52
CA LEU A 40 12.13 -6.35 4.83
C LEU A 40 12.95 -7.63 4.69
N VAL A 41 13.78 -7.73 3.66
CA VAL A 41 14.56 -8.93 3.30
C VAL A 41 15.84 -9.05 4.15
N TRP A 42 16.35 -7.94 4.67
CA TRP A 42 17.59 -7.90 5.45
C TRP A 42 17.74 -8.98 6.55
N PRO A 43 16.73 -9.31 7.39
CA PRO A 43 16.86 -10.37 8.38
C PRO A 43 17.14 -11.74 7.74
N VAL A 44 16.50 -12.01 6.61
CA VAL A 44 16.69 -13.23 5.82
C VAL A 44 18.11 -13.23 5.25
N GLN A 45 18.52 -12.13 4.61
CA GLN A 45 19.88 -11.98 4.08
C GLN A 45 20.95 -12.21 5.17
N ARG A 46 20.75 -11.65 6.37
CA ARG A 46 21.68 -11.83 7.50
C ARG A 46 21.72 -13.27 8.01
N ALA A 47 20.57 -13.95 8.06
CA ALA A 47 20.50 -15.36 8.47
C ALA A 47 21.20 -16.27 7.45
N LEU A 48 21.02 -16.01 6.14
CA LEU A 48 21.70 -16.76 5.09
C LEU A 48 23.21 -16.50 5.10
N ALA A 49 23.63 -15.25 5.34
CA ALA A 49 25.05 -14.87 5.40
C ALA A 49 25.83 -15.59 6.52
N SER A 50 25.15 -16.07 7.58
CA SER A 50 25.82 -16.87 8.61
C SER A 50 26.15 -18.30 8.20
N ALA A 51 25.53 -18.82 7.13
CA ALA A 51 25.69 -20.20 6.70
C ALA A 51 26.26 -20.34 5.28
N LEU A 52 26.19 -19.30 4.46
CA LEU A 52 26.49 -19.36 3.02
C LEU A 52 27.51 -18.29 2.61
N ASN A 53 28.17 -18.53 1.47
CA ASN A 53 29.06 -17.54 0.85
C ASN A 53 28.27 -16.28 0.41
N PRO A 54 28.93 -15.11 0.29
CA PRO A 54 28.26 -13.85 -0.07
C PRO A 54 27.45 -13.93 -1.38
N ALA A 55 28.00 -14.56 -2.42
CA ALA A 55 27.33 -14.71 -3.71
C ALA A 55 26.05 -15.56 -3.63
N LEU A 56 26.07 -16.66 -2.87
CA LEU A 56 24.90 -17.53 -2.68
C LEU A 56 23.83 -16.85 -1.83
N THR A 57 24.24 -16.12 -0.78
CA THR A 57 23.35 -15.33 0.07
C THR A 57 22.57 -14.32 -0.77
N LEU A 58 23.27 -13.58 -1.64
CA LEU A 58 22.66 -12.61 -2.55
C LEU A 58 21.74 -13.30 -3.55
N LEU A 59 22.20 -14.37 -4.20
CA LEU A 59 21.41 -15.10 -5.19
C LEU A 59 20.10 -15.61 -4.59
N ILE A 60 20.15 -16.29 -3.44
CA ILE A 60 18.94 -16.85 -2.81
C ILE A 60 18.01 -15.74 -2.33
N SER A 61 18.55 -14.66 -1.76
CA SER A 61 17.73 -13.51 -1.34
C SER A 61 17.04 -12.84 -2.53
N PHE A 62 17.75 -12.68 -3.65
CA PHE A 62 17.20 -12.13 -4.88
C PHE A 62 16.14 -13.05 -5.50
N VAL A 63 16.41 -14.35 -5.58
CA VAL A 63 15.46 -15.36 -6.07
C VAL A 63 14.22 -15.42 -5.18
N LEU A 64 14.36 -15.27 -3.87
CA LEU A 64 13.23 -15.17 -2.95
C LEU A 64 12.34 -13.96 -3.26
N VAL A 65 12.93 -12.76 -3.40
CA VAL A 65 12.19 -11.54 -3.75
C VAL A 65 11.51 -11.69 -5.11
N LEU A 66 12.25 -12.19 -6.10
CA LEU A 66 11.73 -12.44 -7.44
C LEU A 66 10.56 -13.42 -7.41
N GLY A 67 10.69 -14.54 -6.69
CA GLY A 67 9.63 -15.54 -6.54
C GLY A 67 8.37 -14.98 -5.89
N VAL A 68 8.51 -14.18 -4.82
CA VAL A 68 7.38 -13.52 -4.15
C VAL A 68 6.68 -12.55 -5.10
N LEU A 69 7.43 -11.70 -5.80
CA LEU A 69 6.84 -10.74 -6.74
C LEU A 69 6.18 -11.43 -7.94
N LEU A 70 6.85 -12.42 -8.55
CA LEU A 70 6.27 -13.17 -9.67
C LEU A 70 5.04 -13.98 -9.26
N GLY A 71 5.07 -14.64 -8.10
CA GLY A 71 3.92 -15.37 -7.57
C GLY A 71 2.73 -14.45 -7.31
N PHE A 72 2.98 -13.30 -6.67
CA PHE A 72 1.94 -12.29 -6.42
C PHE A 72 1.40 -11.69 -7.72
N GLY A 73 2.28 -11.37 -8.69
CA GLY A 73 1.90 -10.87 -10.00
C GLY A 73 1.09 -11.85 -10.83
N TRP A 74 1.45 -13.14 -10.78
CA TRP A 74 0.72 -14.20 -11.44
C TRP A 74 -0.69 -14.35 -10.87
N LEU A 75 -0.83 -14.40 -9.53
CA LEU A 75 -2.13 -14.46 -8.88
C LEU A 75 -3.00 -13.22 -9.19
N MET A 76 -2.38 -12.03 -9.26
CA MET A 76 -3.05 -10.79 -9.67
C MET A 76 -3.56 -10.85 -11.11
N ALA A 77 -2.71 -11.25 -12.05
CA ALA A 77 -3.09 -11.38 -13.46
C ALA A 77 -4.20 -12.44 -13.65
N TRP A 78 -4.10 -13.55 -12.93
CA TRP A 78 -5.12 -14.60 -12.92
C TRP A 78 -6.47 -14.08 -12.39
N THR A 79 -6.45 -13.35 -11.28
CA THR A 79 -7.64 -12.75 -10.64
C THR A 79 -8.33 -11.74 -11.57
N VAL A 80 -7.57 -10.80 -12.11
CA VAL A 80 -8.09 -9.81 -13.08
C VAL A 80 -8.63 -10.50 -14.32
N GLY A 81 -7.94 -11.52 -14.84
CA GLY A 81 -8.39 -12.28 -16.00
C GLY A 81 -9.68 -13.05 -15.75
N GLN A 82 -9.90 -13.57 -14.54
CA GLN A 82 -11.09 -14.32 -14.18
C GLN A 82 -12.30 -13.37 -13.98
N VAL A 83 -12.15 -12.37 -13.12
CA VAL A 83 -13.20 -11.38 -12.85
C VAL A 83 -13.51 -10.58 -14.11
N GLY A 84 -12.49 -10.16 -14.84
CA GLY A 84 -12.64 -9.33 -16.02
C GLY A 84 -13.39 -10.01 -17.16
N ARG A 85 -13.11 -11.30 -17.41
CA ARG A 85 -13.88 -12.09 -18.39
C ARG A 85 -15.34 -12.27 -17.99
N ARG A 86 -15.61 -12.45 -16.69
CA ARG A 86 -16.98 -12.58 -16.18
C ARG A 86 -17.77 -11.27 -16.28
N ILE A 87 -17.15 -10.15 -15.94
CA ILE A 87 -17.77 -8.83 -16.10
C ILE A 87 -18.05 -8.55 -17.58
N ALA A 88 -17.12 -8.90 -18.48
CA ALA A 88 -17.35 -8.76 -19.93
C ALA A 88 -18.50 -9.62 -20.44
N SER A 89 -18.64 -10.86 -19.97
CA SER A 89 -19.75 -11.74 -20.39
C SER A 89 -21.11 -11.24 -19.90
N ASP A 90 -21.14 -10.65 -18.72
CA ASP A 90 -22.38 -10.25 -18.04
C ASP A 90 -22.71 -8.75 -18.27
N ALA A 91 -22.00 -8.08 -19.19
CA ALA A 91 -22.08 -6.63 -19.41
C ALA A 91 -23.51 -6.12 -19.67
N THR A 92 -24.35 -6.92 -20.33
CA THR A 92 -25.77 -6.60 -20.56
C THR A 92 -26.58 -6.53 -19.25
N THR A 93 -26.27 -7.38 -18.28
CA THR A 93 -26.91 -7.40 -16.96
C THR A 93 -26.51 -6.17 -16.15
N TYR A 94 -25.22 -5.78 -16.20
CA TYR A 94 -24.75 -4.54 -15.59
C TYR A 94 -25.45 -3.31 -16.18
N GLN A 95 -25.60 -3.28 -17.50
CA GLN A 95 -26.29 -2.18 -18.19
C GLN A 95 -27.77 -2.09 -17.78
N PHE A 96 -28.46 -3.23 -17.64
CA PHE A 96 -29.86 -3.27 -17.21
C PHE A 96 -30.03 -2.78 -15.76
N LEU A 97 -29.21 -3.25 -14.83
CA LEU A 97 -29.24 -2.81 -13.44
C LEU A 97 -28.90 -1.32 -13.30
N TYR A 98 -27.96 -0.82 -14.10
CA TYR A 98 -27.64 0.59 -14.17
C TYR A 98 -28.84 1.42 -14.65
N GLN A 99 -29.56 0.95 -15.67
CA GLN A 99 -30.79 1.60 -16.15
C GLN A 99 -31.88 1.63 -15.09
N GLN A 100 -32.14 0.50 -14.42
CA GLN A 100 -33.12 0.45 -13.33
C GLN A 100 -32.80 1.42 -12.19
N LEU A 101 -31.52 1.49 -11.78
CA LEU A 101 -31.09 2.43 -10.74
C LEU A 101 -31.27 3.88 -11.20
N ARG A 102 -30.95 4.18 -12.47
CA ARG A 102 -31.13 5.51 -13.04
C ARG A 102 -32.59 5.92 -13.06
N ASP A 103 -33.47 5.06 -13.55
CA ASP A 103 -34.90 5.31 -13.63
C ASP A 103 -35.50 5.52 -12.23
N TRP A 104 -35.04 4.75 -11.24
CA TRP A 104 -35.43 4.93 -9.85
C TRP A 104 -34.97 6.28 -9.29
N LEU A 105 -33.73 6.71 -9.56
CA LEU A 105 -33.20 8.00 -9.12
C LEU A 105 -33.94 9.17 -9.77
N ASP A 106 -34.16 9.11 -11.08
CA ASP A 106 -34.89 10.13 -11.82
C ASP A 106 -36.34 10.23 -11.32
N ALA A 107 -36.98 9.11 -10.97
CA ALA A 107 -38.30 9.09 -10.33
C ALA A 107 -38.33 9.76 -8.95
N HIS A 108 -37.20 9.82 -8.23
CA HIS A 108 -37.08 10.49 -6.94
C HIS A 108 -36.53 11.93 -7.06
N GLY A 109 -36.53 12.50 -8.28
CA GLY A 109 -36.10 13.87 -8.53
C GLY A 109 -34.57 14.08 -8.48
N ILE A 110 -33.80 13.00 -8.42
CA ILE A 110 -32.34 13.04 -8.52
C ILE A 110 -32.02 12.87 -10.00
N ALA A 111 -31.63 13.95 -10.68
CA ALA A 111 -31.25 13.92 -12.09
C ALA A 111 -29.96 13.10 -12.30
N ALA A 112 -30.10 11.78 -12.35
CA ALA A 112 -28.99 10.86 -12.53
C ALA A 112 -28.34 11.05 -13.90
N SER A 113 -29.11 11.54 -14.87
CA SER A 113 -28.63 12.01 -16.18
C SER A 113 -27.61 13.16 -16.10
N LEU A 114 -27.69 14.02 -15.08
CA LEU A 114 -26.77 15.15 -14.88
C LEU A 114 -25.47 14.73 -14.16
N LEU A 115 -25.56 13.73 -13.27
CA LEU A 115 -24.43 13.21 -12.50
C LEU A 115 -23.64 12.14 -13.29
N TRP A 116 -24.31 11.38 -14.16
CA TRP A 116 -23.73 10.26 -14.92
C TRP A 116 -24.20 10.32 -16.37
N SER A 117 -23.48 11.06 -17.22
CA SER A 117 -23.82 11.24 -18.64
C SER A 117 -23.48 10.02 -19.52
N ASP A 118 -22.45 9.27 -19.14
CA ASP A 118 -22.00 8.08 -19.88
C ASP A 118 -22.87 6.88 -19.52
N ASN A 119 -23.54 6.30 -20.52
CA ASN A 119 -24.26 5.05 -20.34
C ASN A 119 -23.25 3.91 -20.13
N PHE A 120 -23.44 3.13 -19.06
CA PHE A 120 -22.67 1.90 -18.86
C PHE A 120 -22.99 0.92 -19.99
N ASN A 121 -22.06 0.72 -20.92
CA ASN A 121 -22.22 -0.16 -22.07
C ASN A 121 -21.00 -1.08 -22.23
N ILE A 122 -21.06 -1.97 -23.23
CA ILE A 122 -19.96 -2.89 -23.55
C ILE A 122 -18.64 -2.15 -23.80
N THR A 123 -18.67 -0.95 -24.38
CA THR A 123 -17.45 -0.16 -24.61
C THR A 123 -16.84 0.35 -23.32
N THR A 124 -17.66 0.77 -22.34
CA THR A 124 -17.20 1.16 -21.01
C THR A 124 -16.58 -0.03 -20.29
N THR A 125 -17.22 -1.21 -20.34
CA THR A 125 -16.66 -2.44 -19.77
C THR A 125 -15.31 -2.80 -20.40
N LEU A 126 -15.19 -2.74 -21.73
CA LEU A 126 -13.94 -2.98 -22.43
C LEU A 126 -12.86 -1.95 -22.06
N ARG A 127 -13.22 -0.66 -21.92
CA ARG A 127 -12.29 0.38 -21.46
C ARG A 127 -11.82 0.10 -20.03
N MET A 128 -12.70 -0.29 -19.11
CA MET A 128 -12.32 -0.67 -17.75
C MET A 128 -11.33 -1.84 -17.75
N LEU A 129 -11.60 -2.88 -18.54
CA LEU A 129 -10.68 -4.01 -18.68
C LEU A 129 -9.33 -3.58 -19.25
N GLN A 130 -9.34 -2.71 -20.26
CA GLN A 130 -8.12 -2.12 -20.80
C GLN A 130 -7.38 -1.32 -19.72
N THR A 131 -8.04 -0.42 -18.98
CA THR A 131 -7.42 0.35 -17.90
C THR A 131 -6.79 -0.54 -16.84
N VAL A 132 -7.49 -1.58 -16.39
CA VAL A 132 -6.92 -2.54 -15.43
C VAL A 132 -5.74 -3.30 -16.03
N SER A 133 -5.83 -3.71 -17.30
CA SER A 133 -4.74 -4.41 -17.99
C SER A 133 -3.50 -3.53 -18.21
N LEU A 134 -3.70 -2.26 -18.59
CA LEU A 134 -2.66 -1.25 -18.68
C LEU A 134 -1.99 -1.09 -17.32
N GLN A 135 -2.77 -1.09 -16.25
CA GLN A 135 -2.25 -0.91 -14.90
C GLN A 135 -1.49 -2.14 -14.38
N LEU A 136 -1.92 -3.35 -14.71
CA LEU A 136 -1.13 -4.56 -14.48
C LEU A 136 0.22 -4.47 -15.19
N ARG A 137 0.24 -4.08 -16.47
CA ARG A 137 1.50 -3.89 -17.20
C ARG A 137 2.41 -2.86 -16.51
N ASN A 138 1.85 -1.72 -16.08
CA ASN A 138 2.61 -0.70 -15.34
C ASN A 138 3.18 -1.25 -14.02
N ILE A 139 2.45 -2.13 -13.31
CA ILE A 139 2.93 -2.84 -12.12
C ILE A 139 4.13 -3.74 -12.44
N PHE A 140 4.04 -4.55 -13.50
CA PHE A 140 5.15 -5.40 -13.92
C PHE A 140 6.39 -4.58 -14.33
N SER A 141 6.21 -3.51 -15.11
CA SER A 141 7.31 -2.63 -15.51
C SER A 141 7.95 -1.95 -14.29
N PHE A 142 7.15 -1.49 -13.33
CA PHE A 142 7.65 -0.90 -12.09
C PHE A 142 8.44 -1.90 -11.25
N TRP A 143 7.94 -3.13 -11.09
CA TRP A 143 8.64 -4.17 -10.35
C TRP A 143 9.95 -4.58 -11.00
N LEU A 144 10.03 -4.63 -12.33
CA LEU A 144 11.28 -4.93 -13.01
C LEU A 144 12.36 -3.91 -12.66
N ILE A 145 12.03 -2.61 -12.74
CA ILE A 145 12.96 -1.54 -12.38
C ILE A 145 13.32 -1.62 -10.88
N ALA A 146 12.33 -1.81 -10.02
CA ALA A 146 12.57 -1.93 -8.59
C ALA A 146 13.43 -3.15 -8.23
N LEU A 147 13.26 -4.27 -8.93
CA LEU A 147 14.08 -5.49 -8.77
C LEU A 147 15.54 -5.24 -9.10
N VAL A 148 15.84 -4.45 -10.14
CA VAL A 148 17.22 -4.04 -10.45
C VAL A 148 17.81 -3.25 -9.28
N TYR A 149 17.06 -2.30 -8.72
CA TYR A 149 17.51 -1.54 -7.54
C TYR A 149 17.65 -2.42 -6.29
N VAL A 150 16.78 -3.41 -6.10
CA VAL A 150 16.92 -4.38 -5.00
C VAL A 150 18.19 -5.21 -5.17
N LEU A 151 18.46 -5.71 -6.38
CA LEU A 151 19.65 -6.52 -6.67
C LEU A 151 20.93 -5.73 -6.37
N VAL A 152 21.05 -4.52 -6.91
CA VAL A 152 22.21 -3.64 -6.69
C VAL A 152 22.29 -3.23 -5.22
N GLY A 153 21.17 -2.82 -4.61
CA GLY A 153 21.15 -2.36 -3.23
C GLY A 153 21.47 -3.46 -2.21
N LEU A 154 21.08 -4.71 -2.47
CA LEU A 154 21.49 -5.87 -1.66
C LEU A 154 22.97 -6.21 -1.85
N ALA A 155 23.53 -6.01 -3.05
CA ALA A 155 24.94 -6.23 -3.34
C ALA A 155 25.85 -5.21 -2.67
N GLU A 156 25.45 -3.93 -2.69
CA GLU A 156 26.28 -2.81 -2.22
C GLU A 156 26.09 -2.50 -0.73
N ILE A 157 25.27 -3.25 0.00
CA ILE A 157 24.88 -2.89 1.37
C ILE A 157 26.06 -2.81 2.35
N ASP A 158 27.04 -3.72 2.20
CA ASP A 158 28.23 -3.76 3.05
C ASP A 158 29.22 -2.65 2.66
N GLU A 159 29.40 -2.39 1.36
CA GLU A 159 30.21 -1.27 0.88
C GLU A 159 29.63 0.08 1.30
N PHE A 160 28.31 0.26 1.19
CA PHE A 160 27.61 1.46 1.60
C PHE A 160 27.80 1.72 3.09
N ARG A 161 27.70 0.68 3.93
CA ARG A 161 27.99 0.78 5.36
C ARG A 161 29.45 1.16 5.62
N ALA A 162 30.40 0.57 4.90
CA ALA A 162 31.82 0.91 5.02
C ALA A 162 32.08 2.38 4.66
N ARG A 163 31.51 2.88 3.55
CA ARG A 163 31.62 4.28 3.13
C ARG A 163 31.01 5.25 4.14
N ILE A 164 29.88 4.90 4.76
CA ILE A 164 29.29 5.71 5.84
C ILE A 164 30.22 5.78 7.05
N ASN A 165 30.81 4.65 7.47
CA ASN A 165 31.70 4.61 8.63
C ASN A 165 32.98 5.42 8.44
N MET A 166 33.39 5.68 7.20
CA MET A 166 34.55 6.52 6.85
C MET A 166 34.27 8.03 6.93
N LEU A 167 33.02 8.46 7.14
CA LEU A 167 32.69 9.88 7.25
C LEU A 167 33.27 10.50 8.53
N ASN A 168 33.77 11.74 8.42
CA ASN A 168 34.42 12.43 9.56
C ASN A 168 33.49 12.67 10.76
N ASN A 169 32.19 12.86 10.53
CA ASN A 169 31.23 13.13 11.59
C ASN A 169 30.63 11.82 12.16
N GLN A 170 31.37 11.20 13.07
CA GLN A 170 30.99 9.92 13.71
C GLN A 170 29.67 10.01 14.50
N GLN A 171 29.32 11.19 15.03
CA GLN A 171 28.03 11.40 15.71
C GLN A 171 26.86 11.36 14.73
N ALA A 172 27.02 11.97 13.54
CA ALA A 172 26.02 11.91 12.48
C ALA A 172 25.88 10.48 11.92
N VAL A 173 26.99 9.76 11.76
CA VAL A 173 27.01 8.34 11.35
C VAL A 173 26.23 7.47 12.34
N ALA A 174 26.54 7.58 13.64
CA ALA A 174 25.85 6.83 14.68
C ALA A 174 24.35 7.16 14.73
N SER A 175 23.96 8.43 14.55
CA SER A 175 22.56 8.84 14.46
C SER A 175 21.86 8.22 13.25
N PHE A 176 22.47 8.27 12.07
CA PHE A 176 21.92 7.72 10.83
C PHE A 176 21.73 6.19 10.91
N LEU A 177 22.72 5.46 11.43
CA LEU A 177 22.64 4.01 11.57
C LEU A 177 21.58 3.60 12.61
N ARG A 178 21.47 4.34 13.74
CA ARG A 178 20.40 4.13 14.73
C ARG A 178 19.02 4.37 14.13
N ALA A 179 18.82 5.50 13.44
CA ALA A 179 17.56 5.82 12.78
C ALA A 179 17.19 4.79 11.70
N SER A 180 18.16 4.33 10.91
CA SER A 180 17.96 3.31 9.87
C SER A 180 17.53 1.96 10.47
N LYS A 181 18.19 1.52 11.56
CA LYS A 181 17.83 0.28 12.27
C LYS A 181 16.44 0.37 12.91
N ALA A 182 16.12 1.51 13.51
CA ALA A 182 14.80 1.78 14.09
C ALA A 182 13.71 1.77 13.00
N ALA A 183 13.94 2.45 11.88
CA ALA A 183 13.00 2.51 10.76
C ALA A 183 12.75 1.12 10.17
N ALA A 184 13.81 0.32 9.93
CA ALA A 184 13.67 -1.04 9.43
C ALA A 184 12.88 -1.94 10.39
N THR A 185 13.08 -1.80 11.71
CA THR A 185 12.34 -2.57 12.73
C THR A 185 10.85 -2.20 12.74
N LYS A 186 10.53 -0.90 12.67
CA LYS A 186 9.15 -0.42 12.59
C LYS A 186 8.45 -0.84 11.31
N ILE A 187 9.13 -0.75 10.16
CA ILE A 187 8.61 -1.22 8.87
C ILE A 187 8.31 -2.72 8.90
N ARG A 188 9.22 -3.54 9.45
CA ARG A 188 9.00 -4.99 9.55
C ARG A 188 7.80 -5.32 10.41
N PHE A 189 7.69 -4.69 11.58
CA PHE A 189 6.54 -4.89 12.45
C PHE A 189 5.22 -4.44 11.78
N TYR A 190 5.22 -3.27 11.14
CA TYR A 190 4.08 -2.78 10.36
C TYR A 190 3.69 -3.75 9.25
N MET A 191 4.65 -4.25 8.47
CA MET A 191 4.36 -5.15 7.35
C MET A 191 3.92 -6.53 7.80
N LEU A 192 4.46 -7.05 8.90
CA LEU A 192 3.98 -8.29 9.51
C LEU A 192 2.52 -8.14 9.95
N LEU A 193 2.21 -7.05 10.66
CA LEU A 193 0.86 -6.78 11.11
C LEU A 193 -0.10 -6.57 9.93
N ARG A 194 0.29 -5.75 8.95
CA ARG A 194 -0.51 -5.50 7.74
C ARG A 194 -0.79 -6.80 6.99
N THR A 195 0.22 -7.67 6.85
CA THR A 195 0.05 -8.97 6.19
C THR A 195 -0.91 -9.87 6.96
N ALA A 196 -0.79 -9.92 8.29
CA ALA A 196 -1.70 -10.71 9.13
C ALA A 196 -3.15 -10.20 9.04
N MET A 197 -3.36 -8.88 9.09
CA MET A 197 -4.70 -8.27 8.93
C MET A 197 -5.26 -8.52 7.54
N SER A 198 -4.46 -8.32 6.49
CA SER A 198 -4.87 -8.59 5.12
C SER A 198 -5.25 -10.05 4.93
N LEU A 199 -4.48 -10.99 5.50
CA LEU A 199 -4.78 -12.42 5.42
C LEU A 199 -6.09 -12.74 6.13
N ALA A 200 -6.29 -12.23 7.34
CA ALA A 200 -7.55 -12.37 8.06
C ALA A 200 -8.72 -11.80 7.26
N THR A 201 -8.60 -10.58 6.73
CA THR A 201 -9.64 -9.96 5.87
C THR A 201 -9.95 -10.84 4.66
N GLY A 202 -8.93 -11.32 3.94
CA GLY A 202 -9.12 -12.19 2.79
C GLY A 202 -9.83 -13.50 3.14
N VAL A 203 -9.46 -14.13 4.25
CA VAL A 203 -10.09 -15.36 4.73
C VAL A 203 -11.55 -15.14 5.14
N PHE A 204 -11.85 -14.07 5.88
CA PHE A 204 -13.23 -13.78 6.29
C PHE A 204 -14.12 -13.37 5.11
N VAL A 205 -13.58 -12.60 4.15
CA VAL A 205 -14.31 -12.26 2.92
C VAL A 205 -14.54 -13.50 2.06
N TRP A 206 -13.53 -14.36 1.90
CA TRP A 206 -13.68 -15.65 1.23
C TRP A 206 -14.77 -16.50 1.89
N LEU A 207 -14.73 -16.64 3.22
CA LEU A 207 -15.71 -17.42 3.96
C LEU A 207 -17.12 -16.84 3.78
N LEU A 208 -17.30 -15.53 3.94
CA LEU A 208 -18.60 -14.87 3.78
C LEU A 208 -19.16 -15.05 2.36
N THR A 209 -18.35 -14.77 1.34
CA THR A 209 -18.77 -14.91 -0.07
C THR A 209 -19.04 -16.37 -0.44
N ARG A 210 -18.27 -17.32 0.11
CA ARG A 210 -18.50 -18.76 -0.06
C ARG A 210 -19.80 -19.23 0.60
N LEU A 211 -20.07 -18.79 1.83
CA LEU A 211 -21.28 -19.14 2.58
C LEU A 211 -22.54 -18.60 1.91
N LEU A 212 -22.45 -17.42 1.29
CA LEU A 212 -23.55 -16.83 0.53
C LEU A 212 -23.68 -17.39 -0.90
N GLY A 213 -22.79 -18.30 -1.31
CA GLY A 213 -22.82 -18.90 -2.64
C GLY A 213 -22.44 -17.94 -3.77
N LEU A 214 -21.68 -16.89 -3.48
CA LEU A 214 -21.21 -15.97 -4.50
C LEU A 214 -20.14 -16.66 -5.38
N PRO A 215 -20.27 -16.61 -6.72
CA PRO A 215 -19.24 -17.13 -7.61
C PRO A 215 -17.88 -16.46 -7.37
N PHE A 216 -16.80 -17.23 -7.56
CA PHE A 216 -15.42 -16.76 -7.41
C PHE A 216 -15.08 -16.28 -5.98
N ALA A 217 -15.63 -16.93 -4.96
CA ALA A 217 -15.35 -16.61 -3.57
C ALA A 217 -13.84 -16.56 -3.26
N GLU A 218 -13.06 -17.50 -3.79
CA GLU A 218 -11.59 -17.56 -3.61
C GLU A 218 -10.93 -16.28 -4.15
N THR A 219 -11.39 -15.82 -5.30
CA THR A 219 -10.92 -14.62 -5.98
C THR A 219 -11.28 -13.36 -5.20
N TRP A 220 -12.48 -13.30 -4.62
CA TRP A 220 -12.89 -12.16 -3.79
C TRP A 220 -12.14 -12.08 -2.47
N GLY A 221 -11.86 -13.22 -1.84
CA GLY A 221 -10.95 -13.28 -0.69
C GLY A 221 -9.55 -12.76 -1.03
N PHE A 222 -9.02 -13.16 -2.19
CA PHE A 222 -7.72 -12.68 -2.65
C PHE A 222 -7.72 -11.19 -3.03
N VAL A 223 -8.76 -10.68 -3.69
CA VAL A 223 -8.94 -9.25 -3.97
C VAL A 223 -8.96 -8.46 -2.67
N ALA A 224 -9.72 -8.92 -1.67
CA ALA A 224 -9.79 -8.28 -0.37
C ALA A 224 -8.42 -8.30 0.35
N PHE A 225 -7.71 -9.44 0.31
CA PHE A 225 -6.34 -9.57 0.83
C PHE A 225 -5.40 -8.52 0.23
N ILE A 226 -5.37 -8.41 -1.10
CA ILE A 226 -4.48 -7.49 -1.81
C ILE A 226 -4.83 -6.04 -1.53
N LEU A 227 -6.11 -5.69 -1.70
CA LEU A 227 -6.52 -4.30 -1.55
C LEU A 227 -6.29 -3.84 -0.11
N ASN A 228 -6.45 -4.71 0.89
CA ASN A 228 -6.25 -4.36 2.30
C ASN A 228 -4.82 -3.89 2.65
N PHE A 229 -3.83 -4.08 1.77
CA PHE A 229 -2.51 -3.47 1.94
C PHE A 229 -2.51 -1.93 1.85
N ILE A 230 -3.49 -1.34 1.16
CA ILE A 230 -3.67 0.12 1.07
C ILE A 230 -4.74 0.54 2.09
N PRO A 231 -4.36 1.13 3.24
CA PRO A 231 -5.33 1.47 4.28
C PRO A 231 -6.41 2.44 3.79
N PHE A 232 -7.62 2.27 4.32
CA PHE A 232 -8.87 2.98 3.97
C PHE A 232 -9.35 2.77 2.53
N LEU A 233 -8.51 3.06 1.52
CA LEU A 233 -8.85 2.94 0.10
C LEU A 233 -9.08 1.49 -0.31
N GLY A 234 -8.21 0.59 0.13
CA GLY A 234 -8.28 -0.82 -0.19
C GLY A 234 -9.58 -1.48 0.27
N PRO A 235 -9.89 -1.45 1.57
CA PRO A 235 -11.16 -1.92 2.11
C PRO A 235 -12.40 -1.36 1.42
N LEU A 236 -12.38 -0.06 1.12
CA LEU A 236 -13.47 0.64 0.44
C LEU A 236 -13.66 0.09 -0.99
N ILE A 237 -12.59 0.06 -1.79
CA ILE A 237 -12.62 -0.42 -3.18
C ILE A 237 -13.03 -1.90 -3.21
N ALA A 238 -12.48 -2.73 -2.33
CA ALA A 238 -12.82 -4.15 -2.25
C ALA A 238 -14.32 -4.34 -1.99
N THR A 239 -14.85 -3.65 -0.98
CA THR A 239 -16.26 -3.77 -0.59
C THR A 239 -17.18 -3.33 -1.71
N LEU A 240 -16.90 -2.19 -2.35
CA LEU A 240 -17.68 -1.69 -3.48
C LEU A 240 -17.64 -2.65 -4.66
N LEU A 241 -16.46 -3.16 -5.02
CA LEU A 241 -16.28 -4.05 -6.16
C LEU A 241 -16.99 -5.39 -5.95
N ILE A 242 -16.82 -6.02 -4.79
CA ILE A 242 -17.46 -7.30 -4.45
C ILE A 242 -18.99 -7.15 -4.42
N THR A 243 -19.47 -6.08 -3.79
CA THR A 243 -20.92 -5.82 -3.66
C THR A 243 -21.54 -5.53 -5.03
N ALA A 244 -20.89 -4.71 -5.86
CA ALA A 244 -21.34 -4.42 -7.21
C ALA A 244 -21.43 -5.70 -8.05
N PHE A 245 -20.44 -6.60 -7.93
CA PHE A 245 -20.48 -7.90 -8.59
C PHE A 245 -21.67 -8.75 -8.09
N ALA A 246 -21.87 -8.83 -6.77
CA ALA A 246 -22.95 -9.63 -6.19
C ALA A 246 -24.36 -9.19 -6.62
N PHE A 247 -24.60 -7.88 -6.73
CA PHE A 247 -25.87 -7.36 -7.25
C PHE A 247 -26.18 -7.90 -8.65
N THR A 248 -25.16 -8.12 -9.49
CA THR A 248 -25.37 -8.64 -10.85
C THR A 248 -25.59 -10.14 -10.92
N GLN A 249 -25.04 -10.90 -9.97
CA GLN A 249 -25.17 -12.35 -9.96
C GLN A 249 -26.50 -12.81 -9.35
N TRP A 250 -26.99 -12.14 -8.31
CA TRP A 250 -28.20 -12.58 -7.61
C TRP A 250 -29.48 -11.90 -8.08
N GLY A 251 -29.41 -10.71 -8.70
CA GLY A 251 -30.59 -9.96 -9.17
C GLY A 251 -31.52 -9.47 -8.06
N ASP A 252 -31.28 -9.84 -6.79
CA ASP A 252 -32.00 -9.38 -5.60
C ASP A 252 -31.13 -8.42 -4.80
N TRP A 253 -31.62 -7.18 -4.65
CA TRP A 253 -30.92 -6.13 -3.94
C TRP A 253 -30.74 -6.43 -2.44
N ARG A 254 -31.61 -7.25 -1.85
CA ARG A 254 -31.56 -7.60 -0.42
C ARG A 254 -30.31 -8.41 -0.09
N TRP A 255 -29.99 -9.39 -0.93
CA TRP A 255 -28.79 -10.21 -0.76
C TRP A 255 -27.50 -9.41 -1.02
N GLY A 256 -27.51 -8.50 -2.00
CA GLY A 256 -26.41 -7.57 -2.22
C GLY A 256 -26.19 -6.64 -1.02
N LEU A 257 -27.26 -6.09 -0.43
CA LEU A 257 -27.18 -5.27 0.77
C LEU A 257 -26.71 -6.08 2.00
N PHE A 258 -27.19 -7.31 2.16
CA PHE A 258 -26.74 -8.20 3.23
C PHE A 258 -25.23 -8.47 3.13
N LEU A 259 -24.73 -8.77 1.93
CA LEU A 259 -23.30 -8.92 1.67
C LEU A 259 -22.54 -7.62 1.98
N PHE A 260 -23.03 -6.46 1.53
CA PHE A 260 -22.42 -5.16 1.81
C PHE A 260 -22.26 -4.91 3.31
N VAL A 261 -23.31 -5.17 4.09
CA VAL A 261 -23.29 -5.04 5.55
C VAL A 261 -22.31 -6.04 6.17
N GLY A 262 -22.31 -7.30 5.72
CA GLY A 262 -21.38 -8.32 6.20
C GLY A 262 -19.91 -7.98 5.91
N LEU A 263 -19.61 -7.47 4.72
CA LEU A 263 -18.28 -6.99 4.35
C LEU A 263 -17.87 -5.80 5.23
N ASN A 264 -18.74 -4.79 5.40
CA ASN A 264 -18.44 -3.66 6.30
C ASN A 264 -18.23 -4.12 7.74
N ALA A 265 -19.00 -5.08 8.23
CA ALA A 265 -18.81 -5.64 9.57
C ALA A 265 -17.43 -6.28 9.71
N ILE A 266 -16.98 -7.08 8.73
CA ILE A 266 -15.62 -7.64 8.70
C ILE A 266 -14.58 -6.51 8.74
N GLN A 267 -14.73 -5.48 7.92
CA GLN A 267 -13.77 -4.37 7.85
C GLN A 267 -13.74 -3.54 9.14
N SER A 268 -14.89 -3.27 9.76
CA SER A 268 -14.96 -2.56 11.04
C SER A 268 -14.35 -3.38 12.18
N ILE A 269 -14.60 -4.69 12.23
CA ILE A 269 -14.01 -5.55 13.26
C ILE A 269 -12.49 -5.63 13.07
N ILE A 270 -12.01 -5.89 11.86
CA ILE A 270 -10.57 -6.04 11.63
C ILE A 270 -9.88 -4.68 11.77
N GLY A 271 -10.31 -3.66 11.03
CA GLY A 271 -9.63 -2.37 10.94
C GLY A 271 -9.83 -1.45 12.14
N SER A 272 -10.96 -1.51 12.84
CA SER A 272 -11.24 -0.60 13.98
C SER A 272 -11.10 -1.26 15.35
N VAL A 273 -11.17 -2.59 15.43
CA VAL A 273 -11.16 -3.30 16.72
C VAL A 273 -9.90 -4.15 16.90
N ILE A 274 -9.53 -4.95 15.89
CA ILE A 274 -8.39 -5.87 15.99
C ILE A 274 -7.07 -5.15 15.69
N GLU A 275 -7.00 -4.40 14.59
CA GLU A 275 -5.78 -3.72 14.14
C GLU A 275 -5.21 -2.76 15.20
N PRO A 276 -5.99 -1.87 15.84
CA PRO A 276 -5.47 -1.00 16.88
C PRO A 276 -4.94 -1.74 18.11
N ARG A 277 -5.58 -2.86 18.49
CA ARG A 277 -5.16 -3.67 19.65
C ARG A 277 -3.84 -4.40 19.41
N LEU A 278 -3.62 -4.88 18.19
CA LEU A 278 -2.38 -5.57 17.81
C LEU A 278 -1.24 -4.60 17.45
N THR A 279 -1.57 -3.40 16.95
CA THR A 279 -0.60 -2.34 16.68
C THR A 279 0.02 -1.80 17.99
N GLY A 280 -0.80 -1.72 19.05
CA GLY A 280 -0.35 -1.28 20.37
C GLY A 280 0.28 0.12 20.36
N ARG A 281 1.33 0.32 21.19
CA ARG A 281 2.12 1.57 21.24
C ARG A 281 3.25 1.66 20.22
N THR A 282 3.53 0.57 19.49
CA THR A 282 4.77 0.39 18.71
C THR A 282 4.76 1.17 17.39
N LEU A 283 3.58 1.37 16.80
CA LEU A 283 3.35 2.19 15.61
C LEU A 283 2.34 3.29 15.97
N ALA A 284 2.79 4.29 16.73
CA ALA A 284 1.99 5.44 17.10
C ALA A 284 1.79 6.42 15.91
N LEU A 285 1.32 5.91 14.76
CA LEU A 285 0.82 6.75 13.69
C LEU A 285 -0.65 7.04 13.96
N SER A 286 -1.03 8.31 13.98
CA SER A 286 -2.45 8.66 14.08
C SER A 286 -3.20 8.17 12.82
N PRO A 287 -4.48 7.78 12.93
CA PRO A 287 -5.28 7.42 11.76
C PRO A 287 -5.29 8.50 10.68
N LEU A 288 -5.27 9.77 11.09
CA LEU A 288 -5.16 10.93 10.20
C LEU A 288 -3.81 10.97 9.48
N ALA A 289 -2.70 10.67 10.17
CA ALA A 289 -1.37 10.56 9.56
C ALA A 289 -1.33 9.45 8.51
N THR A 290 -1.94 8.29 8.81
CA THR A 290 -2.05 7.16 7.87
C THR A 290 -2.86 7.54 6.64
N LEU A 291 -4.03 8.18 6.85
CA LEU A 291 -4.90 8.64 5.76
C LEU A 291 -4.17 9.66 4.88
N PHE A 292 -3.61 10.70 5.48
CA PHE A 292 -2.87 11.74 4.79
C PHE A 292 -1.69 11.15 4.00
N SER A 293 -0.95 10.22 4.61
CA SER A 293 0.17 9.53 3.97
C SER A 293 -0.29 8.80 2.70
N VAL A 294 -1.35 7.98 2.76
CA VAL A 294 -1.85 7.27 1.58
C VAL A 294 -2.21 8.23 0.45
N PHE A 295 -2.99 9.29 0.74
CA PHE A 295 -3.41 10.23 -0.29
C PHE A 295 -2.27 11.10 -0.83
N ALA A 296 -1.39 11.59 0.04
CA ALA A 296 -0.24 12.40 -0.35
C ALA A 296 0.71 11.61 -1.26
N TRP A 297 1.07 10.39 -0.88
CA TRP A 297 1.95 9.55 -1.69
C TRP A 297 1.26 9.01 -2.93
N ALA A 298 -0.06 8.74 -2.88
CA ALA A 298 -0.83 8.41 -4.08
C ALA A 298 -0.82 9.54 -5.11
N ALA A 299 -0.90 10.80 -4.66
CA ALA A 299 -0.79 11.96 -5.55
C ALA A 299 0.60 12.06 -6.20
N ILE A 300 1.66 11.70 -5.47
CA ILE A 300 3.04 11.81 -5.97
C ILE A 300 3.40 10.64 -6.91
N TRP A 301 3.15 9.40 -6.48
CA TRP A 301 3.64 8.18 -7.14
C TRP A 301 2.53 7.23 -7.61
N GLY A 302 1.27 7.63 -7.55
CA GLY A 302 0.13 6.80 -7.98
C GLY A 302 -0.09 5.60 -7.07
N VAL A 303 -0.48 4.46 -7.67
CA VAL A 303 -0.82 3.23 -6.92
C VAL A 303 0.34 2.72 -6.05
N PHE A 304 1.59 2.87 -6.51
CA PHE A 304 2.76 2.45 -5.75
C PHE A 304 2.96 3.34 -4.52
N GLY A 305 2.75 4.65 -4.67
CA GLY A 305 2.76 5.61 -3.57
C GLY A 305 1.67 5.33 -2.55
N ALA A 306 0.45 4.98 -2.99
CA ALA A 306 -0.61 4.57 -2.07
C ALA A 306 -0.22 3.33 -1.22
N PHE A 307 0.50 2.38 -1.83
CA PHE A 307 0.96 1.15 -1.17
C PHE A 307 2.13 1.38 -0.19
N ILE A 308 3.21 2.06 -0.62
CA ILE A 308 4.38 2.30 0.24
C ILE A 308 4.30 3.60 1.06
N GLY A 309 3.26 4.40 0.88
CA GLY A 309 3.18 5.73 1.48
C GLY A 309 3.34 5.69 2.99
N VAL A 310 2.62 4.78 3.65
CA VAL A 310 2.68 4.61 5.10
C VAL A 310 4.10 4.18 5.55
N PRO A 311 4.71 3.12 4.98
CA PRO A 311 6.13 2.81 5.22
C PRO A 311 7.09 3.98 5.02
N VAL A 312 6.94 4.76 3.94
CA VAL A 312 7.81 5.92 3.67
C VAL A 312 7.61 7.00 4.74
N THR A 313 6.37 7.26 5.15
CA THR A 313 6.07 8.17 6.26
C THR A 313 6.67 7.67 7.57
N ILE A 314 6.62 6.37 7.86
CA ILE A 314 7.30 5.77 9.03
C ILE A 314 8.81 6.06 9.00
N VAL A 315 9.46 5.90 7.85
CA VAL A 315 10.89 6.20 7.70
C VAL A 315 11.14 7.68 7.98
N ILE A 316 10.44 8.57 7.29
CA ILE A 316 10.61 10.03 7.45
C ILE A 316 10.44 10.46 8.90
N LEU A 317 9.35 10.04 9.54
CA LEU A 317 9.07 10.41 10.94
C LEU A 317 10.09 9.80 11.91
N THR A 318 10.60 8.59 11.62
CA THR A 318 11.67 7.99 12.41
C THR A 318 12.96 8.82 12.34
N PHE A 319 13.34 9.28 11.14
CA PHE A 319 14.50 10.18 10.99
C PHE A 319 14.27 11.55 11.64
N CYS A 320 13.06 12.10 11.54
CA CYS A 320 12.70 13.35 12.21
C CYS A 320 12.77 13.22 13.74
N ALA A 321 12.32 12.09 14.31
CA ALA A 321 12.36 11.86 15.75
C ALA A 321 13.78 11.78 16.34
N HIS A 322 14.77 11.40 15.52
CA HIS A 322 16.18 11.31 15.93
C HIS A 322 16.93 12.65 15.85
N HIS A 323 16.32 13.71 15.32
CA HIS A 323 16.94 15.02 15.18
C HIS A 323 16.16 16.09 15.96
N ALA A 324 16.82 16.76 16.91
CA ALA A 324 16.17 17.72 17.82
C ALA A 324 15.36 18.82 17.11
N LYS A 325 15.82 19.29 15.94
CA LYS A 325 15.14 20.35 15.16
C LYS A 325 13.88 19.89 14.45
N THR A 326 13.77 18.60 14.09
CA THR A 326 12.65 18.05 13.32
C THR A 326 11.76 17.13 14.14
N SER A 327 12.15 16.82 15.38
CA SER A 327 11.35 16.06 16.33
C SER A 327 9.93 16.60 16.57
N PRO A 328 9.66 17.93 16.62
CA PRO A 328 8.30 18.43 16.80
C PRO A 328 7.35 18.00 15.66
N ILE A 329 7.87 17.81 14.44
CA ILE A 329 7.09 17.30 13.31
C ILE A 329 6.69 15.85 13.59
N ALA A 330 7.59 15.03 14.12
CA ALA A 330 7.31 13.65 14.47
C ALA A 330 6.21 13.55 15.56
N GLU A 331 6.31 14.38 16.60
CA GLU A 331 5.31 14.43 17.68
C GLU A 331 3.91 14.84 17.19
N LEU A 332 3.82 15.79 16.25
CA LEU A 332 2.55 16.21 15.66
C LEU A 332 1.79 15.05 14.98
N PHE A 333 2.53 14.12 14.36
CA PHE A 333 1.97 12.92 13.73
C PHE A 333 1.84 11.72 14.69
N GLY A 334 2.07 11.93 15.99
CA GLY A 334 1.94 10.92 17.05
C GLY A 334 3.22 10.11 17.32
N PHE A 335 4.33 10.41 16.66
CA PHE A 335 5.59 9.71 16.85
C PHE A 335 6.32 10.22 18.11
N PRO A 336 6.61 9.36 19.11
CA PRO A 336 7.33 9.78 20.30
C PRO A 336 8.74 10.26 19.96
N ARG A 337 9.24 11.24 20.73
CA ARG A 337 10.68 11.58 20.75
C ARG A 337 11.50 10.34 21.05
N ALA A 338 12.62 10.18 20.36
CA ALA A 338 13.68 9.30 20.82
C ALA A 338 14.30 9.96 22.07
N THR A 339 13.67 9.81 23.24
CA THR A 339 14.27 10.21 24.52
C THR A 339 15.39 9.23 24.86
N GLY A 340 16.45 9.70 25.52
CA GLY A 340 17.66 8.94 25.89
C GLY A 340 17.45 7.64 26.70
N ASP A 341 16.22 7.24 27.00
CA ASP A 341 15.91 5.95 27.62
C ASP A 341 15.94 4.77 26.62
N GLU A 342 15.72 4.99 25.32
CA GLU A 342 16.08 4.00 24.29
C GLU A 342 17.61 3.89 24.12
N GLU A 343 18.37 4.89 24.59
CA GLU A 343 19.84 4.93 24.56
C GLU A 343 20.49 3.99 25.59
N LYS A 344 19.71 3.50 26.58
CA LYS A 344 20.17 2.54 27.59
C LYS A 344 19.66 1.11 27.39
N ARG A 345 18.76 0.89 26.43
CA ARG A 345 18.01 -0.38 26.29
C ARG A 345 18.33 -1.18 25.03
N ASN A 346 19.24 -0.69 24.19
CA ASN A 346 19.85 -1.36 23.03
C ASN A 346 21.36 -1.24 23.13
#